data_AF-A0A364NBF7-F1
#
_entry.id   AF-A0A364NBF7-F1
#
_cell.length_a   1.000
_cell.length_b   1.000
_cell.length_c   1.000
_cell.angle_alpha   90.00
_cell.angle_beta   90.00
_cell.angle_gamma   90.00
#
_symmetry.space_group_name_H-M   'P 1'
#
loop_
_entity.id
_entity.type
_entity.pdbx_description
1 polymer ?
#
loop_
_entity_poly.entity_id
_entity_poly.type
_entity_poly.pdbx_seq_one_letter_code
_entity_poly.pdbx_strand_id
1 'polypeptide(L)'
;MDKTVIQTTDISKPPFSPRPIPPTSETLAAPQAGGAHQNGTIDPTSTGDAQPVLGASTNLPLSAIDSLPIIAGQSRRIIRPEDEIPDFLDFELDLSRLNRIHDQLWMAGRPMRARPLHRYKMMGMEVLQTQQMDLHLLKFSTKLLVKPLPEWMVCHNFWTEWLCKDGDEDDKSKDDRLWKSAAGFLVSYVWLVTTPLDLKIAHDCFLLPSFITWHWWKDFARDFMDHVDMETLQQIRI
;
A
#
# COMPACT_ATOMS: atom_id res chain seq x y z
N MET A 1 -32.44 17.39 -12.00
CA MET A 1 -32.34 15.93 -12.11
C MET A 1 -31.00 15.65 -12.75
N ASP A 2 -29.93 15.67 -11.94
CA ASP A 2 -28.59 15.35 -12.42
C ASP A 2 -28.45 13.83 -12.47
N LYS A 3 -28.15 13.31 -13.65
CA LYS A 3 -27.83 11.90 -13.85
C LYS A 3 -26.44 11.67 -13.27
N THR A 4 -26.36 11.08 -12.08
CA THR A 4 -25.12 10.51 -11.55
C THR A 4 -24.66 9.44 -12.52
N VAL A 5 -23.58 9.72 -13.24
CA VAL A 5 -22.89 8.72 -14.06
C VAL A 5 -22.28 7.71 -13.10
N ILE A 6 -22.85 6.51 -13.04
CA ILE A 6 -22.28 5.40 -12.28
C ILE A 6 -21.04 4.95 -13.05
N GLN A 7 -19.85 5.33 -12.58
CA GLN A 7 -18.60 4.79 -13.11
C GLN A 7 -18.54 3.30 -12.74
N THR A 8 -18.68 2.43 -13.73
CA THR A 8 -18.48 0.99 -13.53
C THR A 8 -16.99 0.73 -13.48
N THR A 9 -16.49 0.21 -12.36
CA THR A 9 -15.07 -0.09 -12.18
C THR A 9 -14.65 -1.23 -13.11
N ASP A 10 -13.69 -0.98 -14.00
CA ASP A 10 -13.12 -1.97 -14.92
C ASP A 10 -12.01 -2.76 -14.23
N ILE A 11 -12.36 -3.98 -13.80
CA ILE A 11 -11.46 -4.88 -13.06
C ILE A 11 -10.44 -5.60 -13.96
N SER A 12 -10.53 -5.45 -15.28
CA SER A 12 -9.56 -6.01 -16.24
C SER A 12 -8.24 -5.21 -16.31
N LYS A 13 -8.15 -4.10 -15.56
CA LYS A 13 -6.99 -3.19 -15.59
C LYS A 13 -6.61 -2.70 -14.20
N PRO A 14 -5.36 -2.25 -14.03
CA PRO A 14 -4.95 -1.58 -12.80
C PRO A 14 -5.82 -0.34 -12.54
N PRO A 15 -6.19 -0.08 -11.28
CA PRO A 15 -7.04 1.06 -10.90
C PRO A 15 -6.30 2.40 -10.87
N PHE A 16 -5.20 2.55 -11.62
CA PHE A 16 -4.40 3.77 -11.68
C PHE A 16 -3.46 3.70 -12.89
N SER A 17 -2.95 4.84 -13.34
CA SER A 17 -2.04 4.94 -14.48
C SER A 17 -0.60 4.49 -14.12
N PRO A 18 0.19 4.00 -15.10
CA PRO A 18 1.60 3.66 -14.88
C PRO A 18 2.43 4.84 -14.37
N ARG A 19 3.29 4.61 -13.38
CA ARG A 19 4.17 5.62 -12.77
C ARG A 19 5.55 5.05 -12.49
N PRO A 20 6.62 5.85 -12.59
CA PRO A 20 7.96 5.42 -12.18
C PRO A 20 8.03 5.24 -10.66
N ILE A 21 8.58 4.11 -10.24
CA ILE A 21 8.88 3.77 -8.83
C ILE A 21 10.34 3.27 -8.81
N PRO A 22 11.28 3.97 -8.17
CA PRO A 22 11.15 5.28 -7.51
C PRO A 22 10.69 6.39 -8.47
N PRO A 23 10.06 7.47 -7.96
CA PRO A 23 9.92 8.69 -8.73
C PRO A 23 11.29 9.22 -9.18
N THR A 24 11.42 9.52 -10.48
CA THR A 24 12.65 10.04 -11.07
C THR A 24 13.01 11.39 -10.43
N SER A 25 14.30 11.61 -10.14
CA SER A 25 14.82 12.80 -9.44
C SER A 25 14.43 14.16 -10.04
N GLU A 26 13.92 14.20 -11.25
CA GLU A 26 13.42 15.42 -11.91
C GLU A 26 12.24 16.08 -11.17
N THR A 27 11.51 15.33 -10.32
CA THR A 27 10.38 15.87 -9.53
C THR A 27 10.80 16.48 -8.18
N LEU A 28 12.06 16.34 -7.76
CA LEU A 28 12.57 16.81 -6.46
C LEU A 28 13.19 18.22 -6.47
N ALA A 29 13.06 18.99 -7.55
CA ALA A 29 13.65 20.33 -7.63
C ALA A 29 12.97 21.34 -6.68
N ALA A 30 13.50 21.46 -5.47
CA ALA A 30 13.30 22.58 -4.54
C ALA A 30 14.58 23.46 -4.50
N PRO A 31 14.49 24.73 -4.07
CA PRO A 31 15.32 25.82 -4.59
C PRO A 31 16.77 25.76 -4.13
N GLN A 32 17.66 26.12 -5.05
CA GLN A 32 19.10 26.24 -4.83
C GLN A 32 19.39 27.29 -3.74
N ALA A 33 19.91 26.83 -2.61
CA ALA A 33 20.69 27.68 -1.70
C ALA A 33 22.16 27.45 -2.05
N GLY A 34 22.80 28.50 -2.56
CA GLY A 34 24.19 28.47 -3.04
C GLY A 34 25.24 28.45 -1.93
N GLY A 35 26.50 28.28 -2.37
CA GLY A 35 27.68 28.77 -1.64
C GLY A 35 28.72 27.72 -1.21
N ALA A 36 29.64 27.42 -2.13
CA ALA A 36 31.09 27.24 -1.96
C ALA A 36 31.67 26.45 -0.75
N HIS A 37 32.49 25.42 -1.03
CA HIS A 37 33.94 25.57 -1.23
C HIS A 37 34.62 24.23 -1.54
N GLN A 38 35.50 24.24 -2.55
CA GLN A 38 36.41 23.15 -2.91
C GLN A 38 37.62 23.15 -1.98
N ASN A 39 38.13 21.97 -1.61
CA ASN A 39 39.56 21.63 -1.70
C ASN A 39 39.87 20.19 -1.25
N GLY A 40 40.74 19.51 -2.00
CA GLY A 40 41.71 18.55 -1.44
C GLY A 40 41.69 17.12 -1.99
N THR A 41 42.44 16.87 -3.07
CA THR A 41 42.82 15.55 -3.59
C THR A 41 43.97 14.95 -2.76
N ILE A 42 43.86 13.71 -2.25
CA ILE A 42 44.98 12.75 -2.13
C ILE A 42 44.43 11.30 -2.13
N ASP A 43 45.02 10.44 -2.97
CA ASP A 43 44.90 8.98 -3.04
C ASP A 43 46.34 8.41 -3.13
N PRO A 44 46.66 7.10 -2.97
CA PRO A 44 45.85 5.97 -2.47
C PRO A 44 46.65 5.06 -1.47
N THR A 45 46.03 3.92 -1.10
CA THR A 45 46.63 2.66 -0.57
C THR A 45 46.74 2.47 0.97
N SER A 46 45.74 1.79 1.56
CA SER A 46 45.99 0.63 2.43
C SER A 46 44.74 -0.26 2.56
N THR A 47 44.88 -1.49 2.10
CA THR A 47 43.99 -2.64 2.28
C THR A 47 43.88 -3.01 3.75
N GLY A 48 42.66 -3.18 4.27
CA GLY A 48 42.42 -3.70 5.62
C GLY A 48 40.95 -3.70 5.98
N ASP A 49 40.29 -4.84 5.76
CA ASP A 49 39.01 -5.30 6.32
C ASP A 49 38.13 -4.25 7.03
N ALA A 50 37.46 -3.42 6.23
CA ALA A 50 36.32 -2.65 6.70
C ALA A 50 35.08 -3.54 6.62
N GLN A 51 34.71 -4.13 7.75
CA GLN A 51 33.34 -4.54 8.02
C GLN A 51 32.40 -3.38 7.59
N PRO A 52 31.32 -3.62 6.81
CA PRO A 52 30.49 -2.53 6.36
C PRO A 52 29.88 -1.88 7.61
N VAL A 53 30.40 -0.72 7.97
CA VAL A 53 29.72 0.20 8.87
C VAL A 53 28.35 0.41 8.24
N LEU A 54 27.27 0.14 8.98
CA LEU A 54 25.89 0.43 8.60
C LEU A 54 25.75 1.96 8.39
N GLY A 55 26.27 2.44 7.26
CA GLY A 55 26.07 3.79 6.78
C GLY A 55 24.63 3.84 6.31
N ALA A 56 23.81 4.61 7.04
CA ALA A 56 22.44 4.99 6.74
C ALA A 56 21.76 4.11 5.68
N SER A 57 21.02 3.07 6.12
CA SER A 57 20.20 2.22 5.27
C SER A 57 19.57 3.08 4.17
N THR A 58 20.13 3.01 2.97
CA THR A 58 19.65 3.80 1.85
C THR A 58 18.29 3.21 1.53
N ASN A 59 17.24 3.94 1.88
CA ASN A 59 15.84 3.61 1.61
C ASN A 59 15.56 3.73 0.11
N LEU A 60 16.32 2.99 -0.69
CA LEU A 60 16.06 2.80 -2.10
C LEU A 60 14.79 1.96 -2.19
N PRO A 61 13.78 2.41 -2.95
CA PRO A 61 12.65 1.54 -3.27
C PRO A 61 13.14 0.25 -3.90
N LEU A 62 12.50 -0.82 -3.49
CA LEU A 62 12.70 -2.15 -4.01
C LEU A 62 11.90 -2.28 -5.31
N SER A 63 12.27 -3.25 -6.15
CA SER A 63 11.34 -3.67 -7.21
C SER A 63 10.10 -4.33 -6.57
N ALA A 64 9.00 -4.46 -7.32
CA ALA A 64 7.79 -5.07 -6.78
C ALA A 64 8.04 -6.49 -6.26
N ILE A 65 8.85 -7.29 -6.97
CA ILE A 65 9.23 -8.65 -6.56
C ILE A 65 10.17 -8.61 -5.36
N ASP A 66 11.17 -7.72 -5.35
CA ASP A 66 12.10 -7.59 -4.22
C ASP A 66 11.41 -7.09 -2.93
N SER A 67 10.23 -6.45 -3.06
CA SER A 67 9.42 -5.99 -1.93
C SER A 67 8.58 -7.09 -1.27
N LEU A 68 8.56 -8.30 -1.85
CA LEU A 68 7.81 -9.43 -1.31
C LEU A 68 8.47 -9.97 -0.03
N PRO A 69 7.69 -10.54 0.91
CA PRO A 69 8.27 -11.16 2.10
C PRO A 69 9.03 -12.44 1.73
N ILE A 70 10.06 -12.77 2.52
CA ILE A 70 10.88 -13.98 2.31
C ILE A 70 10.02 -15.26 2.40
N ILE A 71 9.07 -15.28 3.33
CA ILE A 71 8.14 -16.38 3.53
C ILE A 71 6.73 -15.85 3.81
N ALA A 72 5.73 -16.57 3.34
CA ALA A 72 4.32 -16.33 3.62
C ALA A 72 3.60 -17.64 3.96
N GLY A 73 2.32 -17.55 4.34
CA GLY A 73 1.46 -18.69 4.63
C GLY A 73 1.19 -18.95 6.11
N GLN A 74 0.52 -20.07 6.38
CA GLN A 74 0.11 -20.49 7.72
C GLN A 74 0.83 -21.77 8.14
N SER A 75 0.71 -22.16 9.41
CA SER A 75 1.44 -23.28 10.07
C SER A 75 1.53 -24.62 9.31
N ARG A 76 0.70 -24.87 8.29
CA ARG A 76 0.71 -26.11 7.48
C ARG A 76 1.28 -25.96 6.07
N ARG A 77 1.47 -24.73 5.58
CA ARG A 77 2.03 -24.46 4.24
C ARG A 77 2.88 -23.19 4.30
N ILE A 78 4.17 -23.37 4.03
CA ILE A 78 5.11 -22.26 3.82
C ILE A 78 5.13 -21.97 2.33
N ILE A 79 4.92 -20.71 1.98
CA ILE A 79 4.96 -20.20 0.60
C ILE A 79 6.22 -19.35 0.47
N ARG A 80 6.94 -19.51 -0.64
CA ARG A 80 7.99 -18.59 -1.07
C ARG A 80 7.39 -17.66 -2.13
N PRO A 81 7.09 -16.40 -1.81
CA PRO A 81 6.37 -15.52 -2.72
C PRO A 81 7.04 -15.34 -4.09
N GLU A 82 8.37 -15.33 -4.15
CA GLU A 82 9.13 -15.23 -5.41
C GLU A 82 8.84 -16.39 -6.37
N ASP A 83 8.61 -17.59 -5.84
CA ASP A 83 8.34 -18.81 -6.62
C ASP A 83 6.83 -19.00 -6.90
N GLU A 84 5.98 -18.57 -5.96
CA GLU A 84 4.56 -18.90 -5.89
C GLU A 84 3.69 -17.65 -5.65
N ILE A 85 3.80 -16.63 -6.51
CA ILE A 85 3.09 -15.34 -6.38
C ILE A 85 1.55 -15.50 -6.25
N PRO A 86 0.86 -16.34 -7.06
CA PRO A 86 -0.59 -16.48 -6.94
C PRO A 86 -1.04 -16.97 -5.56
N ASP A 87 -0.33 -17.95 -5.01
CA ASP A 87 -0.61 -18.49 -3.68
C ASP A 87 -0.28 -17.49 -2.57
N PHE A 88 0.78 -16.71 -2.75
CA PHE A 88 1.09 -15.60 -1.86
C PHE A 88 -0.04 -14.57 -1.86
N LEU A 89 -0.54 -14.14 -3.02
CA LEU A 89 -1.62 -13.15 -3.11
C LEU A 89 -2.92 -13.67 -2.50
N ASP A 90 -3.23 -14.95 -2.69
CA ASP A 90 -4.37 -15.60 -2.04
C ASP A 90 -4.30 -15.52 -0.53
N PHE A 91 -3.11 -15.74 0.04
CA PHE A 91 -2.88 -15.65 1.47
C PHE A 91 -2.86 -14.20 1.96
N GLU A 92 -2.14 -13.32 1.26
CA GLU A 92 -1.87 -11.94 1.65
C GLU A 92 -3.12 -11.06 1.59
N LEU A 93 -4.01 -11.32 0.64
CA LEU A 93 -5.28 -10.61 0.44
C LEU A 93 -6.50 -11.43 0.92
N ASP A 94 -6.27 -12.45 1.76
CA ASP A 94 -7.35 -13.27 2.31
C ASP A 94 -8.21 -12.48 3.31
N LEU A 95 -9.50 -12.37 3.01
CA LEU A 95 -10.53 -11.79 3.86
C LEU A 95 -11.55 -12.84 4.31
N SER A 96 -11.31 -14.14 4.07
CA SER A 96 -12.25 -15.23 4.37
C SER A 96 -12.72 -15.25 5.83
N ARG A 97 -11.79 -15.00 6.78
CA ARG A 97 -12.07 -14.94 8.22
C ARG A 97 -13.01 -13.79 8.57
N LEU A 98 -12.79 -12.62 7.98
CA LEU A 98 -13.61 -11.43 8.18
C LEU A 98 -15.00 -11.62 7.56
N ASN A 99 -15.04 -12.17 6.34
CA ASN A 99 -16.29 -12.50 5.64
C ASN A 99 -17.16 -13.50 6.41
N ARG A 100 -16.57 -14.42 7.19
CA ARG A 100 -17.32 -15.37 8.02
C ARG A 100 -18.12 -14.70 9.14
N ILE A 101 -17.62 -13.60 9.69
CA ILE A 101 -18.30 -12.83 10.76
C ILE A 101 -19.06 -11.62 10.21
N HIS A 102 -19.00 -11.37 8.90
CA HIS A 102 -19.61 -10.22 8.25
C HIS A 102 -21.12 -10.13 8.52
N ASP A 103 -21.83 -11.27 8.48
CA ASP A 103 -23.27 -11.33 8.78
C ASP A 103 -23.61 -11.02 10.24
N GLN A 104 -22.60 -10.87 11.10
CA GLN A 104 -22.74 -10.45 12.50
C GLN A 104 -22.28 -9.00 12.71
N LEU A 105 -21.53 -8.42 11.77
CA LEU A 105 -21.01 -7.05 11.86
C LEU A 105 -22.10 -5.97 11.72
N TRP A 106 -23.30 -6.30 11.24
CA TRP A 106 -24.42 -5.34 11.27
C TRP A 106 -24.76 -4.89 12.71
N MET A 107 -24.47 -5.72 13.72
CA MET A 107 -24.61 -5.35 15.14
C MET A 107 -23.53 -4.37 15.61
N ALA A 108 -22.39 -4.32 14.92
CA ALA A 108 -21.28 -3.40 15.20
C ALA A 108 -21.49 -2.01 14.57
N GLY A 109 -22.52 -1.82 13.76
CA GLY A 109 -22.90 -0.56 13.14
C GLY A 109 -22.89 -0.60 11.61
N ARG A 110 -23.09 0.57 10.99
CA ARG A 110 -23.00 0.70 9.53
C ARG A 110 -21.54 0.68 9.10
N PRO A 111 -21.19 0.06 7.96
CA PRO A 111 -19.90 0.27 7.32
C PRO A 111 -19.66 1.79 7.13
N MET A 112 -18.51 2.27 7.61
CA MET A 112 -18.14 3.68 7.53
C MET A 112 -16.75 3.80 6.94
N ARG A 113 -16.54 4.84 6.13
CA ARG A 113 -15.21 5.27 5.70
C ARG A 113 -14.28 5.42 6.91
N ALA A 114 -13.04 4.98 6.75
CA ALA A 114 -12.01 5.21 7.75
C ALA A 114 -11.81 6.71 7.97
N ARG A 115 -11.39 7.07 9.19
CA ARG A 115 -11.03 8.46 9.50
C ARG A 115 -9.57 8.68 9.12
N PRO A 116 -9.17 9.92 8.79
CA PRO A 116 -7.77 10.25 8.61
C PRO A 116 -6.92 9.96 9.86
N LEU A 117 -5.64 9.64 9.68
CA LEU A 117 -4.73 9.25 10.76
C LEU A 117 -4.62 10.27 11.88
N HIS A 118 -4.55 11.57 11.57
CA HIS A 118 -4.52 12.62 12.59
C HIS A 118 -5.75 12.57 13.51
N ARG A 119 -6.92 12.20 12.97
CA ARG A 119 -8.17 12.10 13.74
C ARG A 119 -8.10 10.93 14.73
N TYR A 120 -7.49 9.81 14.34
CA TYR A 120 -7.23 8.70 15.25
C TYR A 120 -6.32 9.11 16.40
N LYS A 121 -5.23 9.83 16.08
CA LYS A 121 -4.31 10.37 17.09
C LYS A 121 -5.02 11.34 18.05
N MET A 122 -5.87 12.22 17.55
CA MET A 122 -6.69 13.13 18.38
C MET A 122 -7.65 12.39 19.33
N MET A 123 -8.14 11.21 18.93
CA MET A 123 -8.99 10.36 19.77
C MET A 123 -8.19 9.52 20.78
N GLY A 124 -6.88 9.76 20.91
CA GLY A 124 -6.02 8.99 21.80
C GLY A 124 -5.76 7.56 21.32
N MET A 125 -5.95 7.29 20.02
CA MET A 125 -5.65 5.98 19.45
C MET A 125 -4.17 5.89 19.06
N GLU A 126 -3.57 4.76 19.38
CA GLU A 126 -2.23 4.36 18.95
C GLU A 126 -2.32 3.44 17.74
N VAL A 127 -1.56 3.75 16.70
CA VAL A 127 -1.49 2.96 15.48
C VAL A 127 -0.50 1.81 15.69
N LEU A 128 -0.98 0.57 15.55
CA LEU A 128 -0.18 -0.65 15.62
C LEU A 128 -0.14 -1.32 14.24
N GLN A 129 1.05 -1.74 13.82
CA GLN A 129 1.22 -2.44 12.55
C GLN A 129 0.74 -3.89 12.67
N THR A 130 0.01 -4.36 11.67
CA THR A 130 -0.35 -5.78 11.51
C THR A 130 0.12 -6.26 10.13
N GLN A 131 0.37 -7.55 9.96
CA GLN A 131 0.55 -8.11 8.61
C GLN A 131 -0.68 -8.84 8.10
N GLN A 132 -1.70 -9.03 8.93
CA GLN A 132 -2.94 -9.70 8.53
C GLN A 132 -3.92 -8.70 7.90
N MET A 133 -4.45 -9.06 6.73
CA MET A 133 -5.38 -8.23 5.97
C MET A 133 -6.75 -8.12 6.67
N ASP A 134 -7.24 -9.20 7.25
CA ASP A 134 -8.50 -9.24 8.02
C ASP A 134 -8.48 -8.43 9.34
N LEU A 135 -7.30 -7.97 9.78
CA LEU A 135 -7.12 -7.08 10.94
C LEU A 135 -6.90 -5.62 10.54
N HIS A 136 -6.81 -5.29 9.26
CA HIS A 136 -6.60 -3.92 8.80
C HIS A 136 -7.80 -3.04 9.20
N LEU A 137 -7.52 -1.88 9.81
CA LEU A 137 -8.50 -0.96 10.42
C LEU A 137 -9.27 -1.49 11.63
N LEU A 138 -8.90 -2.64 12.19
CA LEU A 138 -9.54 -3.15 13.40
C LEU A 138 -9.20 -2.25 14.60
N LYS A 139 -10.23 -1.83 15.31
CA LYS A 139 -10.08 -1.06 16.55
C LYS A 139 -10.23 -1.99 17.74
N PHE A 140 -9.28 -1.92 18.66
CA PHE A 140 -9.35 -2.65 19.92
C PHE A 140 -8.82 -1.76 21.06
N SER A 141 -9.69 -1.41 22.01
CA SER A 141 -9.36 -0.47 23.09
C SER A 141 -8.84 0.86 22.51
N THR A 142 -7.63 1.29 22.89
CA THR A 142 -6.94 2.49 22.38
C THR A 142 -6.04 2.19 21.18
N LYS A 143 -6.17 1.02 20.54
CA LYS A 143 -5.32 0.63 19.43
C LYS A 143 -6.09 0.60 18.11
N LEU A 144 -5.45 1.07 17.05
CA LEU A 144 -5.88 0.89 15.66
C LEU A 144 -4.86 0.00 14.97
N LEU A 145 -5.26 -1.19 14.53
CA LEU A 145 -4.42 -2.08 13.75
C LEU A 145 -4.44 -1.62 12.29
N VAL A 146 -3.28 -1.37 11.71
CA VAL A 146 -3.14 -0.95 10.31
C VAL A 146 -2.07 -1.79 9.65
N LYS A 147 -2.45 -2.50 8.59
CA LYS A 147 -1.50 -3.19 7.72
C LYS A 147 -0.68 -2.18 6.91
N PRO A 148 0.68 -2.18 6.99
CA PRO A 148 1.53 -1.34 6.15
C PRO A 148 1.27 -1.58 4.66
N LEU A 149 1.34 -0.53 3.85
CA LEU A 149 1.15 -0.59 2.41
C LEU A 149 2.45 -1.10 1.78
N PRO A 150 2.45 -2.28 1.14
CA PRO A 150 3.66 -2.80 0.52
C PRO A 150 3.92 -2.09 -0.83
N GLU A 151 5.18 -2.08 -1.28
CA GLU A 151 5.59 -1.35 -2.49
C GLU A 151 4.95 -1.92 -3.77
N TRP A 152 4.82 -3.24 -3.86
CA TRP A 152 4.15 -3.90 -4.99
C TRP A 152 2.69 -3.44 -5.16
N MET A 153 2.01 -3.00 -4.09
CA MET A 153 0.62 -2.53 -4.14
C MET A 153 0.46 -1.27 -4.99
N VAL A 154 1.50 -0.44 -5.07
CA VAL A 154 1.49 0.78 -5.88
C VAL A 154 2.17 0.60 -7.24
N CYS A 155 2.66 -0.61 -7.54
CA CYS A 155 3.32 -0.92 -8.80
C CYS A 155 2.32 -1.32 -9.89
N HIS A 156 2.17 -0.48 -10.92
CA HIS A 156 1.27 -0.74 -12.03
C HIS A 156 1.54 -2.09 -12.73
N ASN A 157 2.81 -2.41 -13.00
CA ASN A 157 3.16 -3.64 -13.70
C ASN A 157 2.77 -4.88 -12.88
N PHE A 158 2.93 -4.82 -11.55
CA PHE A 158 2.52 -5.90 -10.66
C PHE A 158 1.01 -6.16 -10.75
N TRP A 159 0.20 -5.10 -10.78
CA TRP A 159 -1.25 -5.24 -10.98
C TRP A 159 -1.59 -5.87 -12.32
N THR A 160 -0.98 -5.40 -13.41
CA THR A 160 -1.21 -5.96 -14.75
C THR A 160 -0.87 -7.45 -14.82
N GLU A 161 0.25 -7.85 -14.20
CA GLU A 161 0.74 -9.23 -14.27
C GLU A 161 0.00 -10.20 -13.34
N TRP A 162 -0.45 -9.73 -12.16
CA TRP A 162 -0.89 -10.64 -11.09
C TRP A 162 -2.29 -10.39 -10.56
N LEU A 163 -2.89 -9.21 -10.79
CA LEU A 163 -4.22 -8.85 -10.26
C LEU A 163 -5.27 -8.60 -11.34
N CYS A 164 -4.87 -8.30 -12.58
CA CYS A 164 -5.77 -7.91 -13.68
C CYS A 164 -5.89 -8.99 -14.76
N LYS A 165 -5.65 -10.26 -14.42
CA LYS A 165 -5.70 -11.35 -15.39
C LYS A 165 -7.15 -11.62 -15.82
N ASP A 166 -7.34 -11.81 -17.11
CA ASP A 166 -8.56 -12.42 -17.66
C ASP A 166 -8.49 -13.92 -17.37
N GLY A 167 -8.91 -14.33 -16.17
CA GLY A 167 -9.02 -15.74 -15.82
C GLY A 167 -10.03 -16.47 -16.73
N ASP A 168 -9.83 -17.78 -16.91
CA ASP A 168 -10.84 -18.67 -17.50
C ASP A 168 -12.18 -18.53 -16.75
N GLU A 169 -13.32 -18.85 -17.38
CA GLU A 169 -14.66 -18.61 -16.81
C GLU A 169 -14.83 -19.11 -15.35
N ASP A 170 -14.13 -20.18 -14.96
CA ASP A 170 -14.13 -20.74 -13.61
C ASP A 170 -13.23 -19.97 -12.60
N ASP A 171 -12.10 -19.39 -13.04
CA ASP A 171 -11.13 -18.68 -12.18
C ASP A 171 -11.37 -17.17 -12.13
N LYS A 172 -12.19 -16.63 -13.04
CA LYS A 172 -12.57 -15.21 -13.08
C LYS A 172 -13.10 -14.71 -11.74
N SER A 173 -13.86 -15.53 -11.02
CA SER A 173 -14.40 -15.18 -9.70
C SER A 173 -13.32 -14.95 -8.63
N LYS A 174 -12.17 -15.62 -8.77
CA LYS A 174 -11.02 -15.52 -7.88
C LYS A 174 -10.20 -14.28 -8.17
N ASP A 175 -9.90 -14.02 -9.44
CA ASP A 175 -9.17 -12.81 -9.87
C ASP A 175 -9.95 -11.54 -9.51
N ASP A 176 -11.28 -11.56 -9.73
CA ASP A 176 -12.21 -10.54 -9.25
C ASP A 176 -12.06 -10.25 -7.75
N ARG A 177 -11.93 -11.30 -6.93
CA ARG A 177 -11.80 -11.18 -5.48
C ARG A 177 -10.46 -10.55 -5.10
N LEU A 178 -9.35 -11.00 -5.69
CA LEU A 178 -8.02 -10.46 -5.40
C LEU A 178 -7.94 -8.99 -5.79
N TRP A 179 -8.42 -8.64 -6.98
CA TRP A 179 -8.50 -7.26 -7.45
C TRP A 179 -9.32 -6.39 -6.48
N LYS A 180 -10.52 -6.86 -6.08
CA LYS A 180 -11.40 -6.13 -5.15
C LYS A 180 -10.78 -5.97 -3.76
N SER A 181 -10.14 -7.01 -3.22
CA SER A 181 -9.42 -6.94 -1.94
C SER A 181 -8.27 -5.94 -1.99
N ALA A 182 -7.45 -5.99 -3.04
CA ALA A 182 -6.33 -5.06 -3.24
C ALA A 182 -6.81 -3.62 -3.41
N ALA A 183 -7.86 -3.41 -4.20
CA ALA A 183 -8.44 -2.09 -4.42
C ALA A 183 -9.07 -1.53 -3.14
N GLY A 184 -9.81 -2.36 -2.38
CA GLY A 184 -10.35 -1.98 -1.07
C GLY A 184 -9.26 -1.60 -0.06
N PHE A 185 -8.12 -2.28 -0.11
CA PHE A 185 -6.96 -1.92 0.71
C PHE A 185 -6.32 -0.59 0.27
N LEU A 186 -6.28 -0.26 -1.01
CA LEU A 186 -5.86 1.08 -1.46
C LEU A 186 -6.86 2.17 -1.04
N VAL A 187 -8.16 1.90 -1.15
CA VAL A 187 -9.24 2.80 -0.69
C VAL A 187 -9.06 3.18 0.77
N SER A 188 -8.72 2.21 1.63
CA SER A 188 -8.52 2.48 3.05
C SER A 188 -7.39 3.50 3.28
N TYR A 189 -6.31 3.42 2.50
CA TYR A 189 -5.21 4.37 2.57
C TYR A 189 -5.57 5.75 2.05
N VAL A 190 -6.40 5.84 0.99
CA VAL A 190 -6.96 7.14 0.53
C VAL A 190 -7.75 7.83 1.65
N TRP A 191 -8.46 7.07 2.49
CA TRP A 191 -9.16 7.62 3.67
C TRP A 191 -8.25 7.97 4.84
N LEU A 192 -7.19 7.17 5.06
CA LEU A 192 -6.24 7.38 6.15
C LEU A 192 -5.33 8.59 5.90
N VAL A 193 -4.93 8.81 4.65
CA VAL A 193 -3.88 9.79 4.26
C VAL A 193 -4.48 10.92 3.42
N THR A 194 -5.14 11.86 4.10
CA THR A 194 -5.88 12.96 3.44
C THR A 194 -5.15 14.30 3.43
N THR A 195 -4.12 14.45 4.27
CA THR A 195 -3.35 15.68 4.44
C THR A 195 -1.85 15.41 4.55
N PRO A 196 -0.98 16.42 4.38
CA PRO A 196 0.45 16.27 4.64
C PRO A 196 0.77 15.82 6.08
N LEU A 197 -0.08 16.20 7.05
CA LEU A 197 0.05 15.74 8.43
C LEU A 197 -0.23 14.24 8.56
N ASP A 198 -1.26 13.74 7.87
CA ASP A 198 -1.55 12.29 7.85
C ASP A 198 -0.42 11.51 7.19
N LEU A 199 0.16 12.03 6.10
CA LEU A 199 1.29 11.40 5.44
C LEU A 199 2.50 11.31 6.38
N LYS A 200 2.79 12.39 7.12
CA LYS A 200 3.85 12.37 8.11
C LYS A 200 3.60 11.32 9.19
N ILE A 201 2.37 11.23 9.70
CA ILE A 201 2.00 10.20 10.69
C ILE A 201 2.15 8.79 10.10
N ALA A 202 1.76 8.59 8.83
CA ALA A 202 1.92 7.30 8.17
C ALA A 202 3.39 6.87 8.07
N HIS A 203 4.29 7.80 7.71
CA HIS A 203 5.74 7.56 7.71
C HIS A 203 6.31 7.31 9.10
N ASP A 204 5.92 8.12 10.10
CA ASP A 204 6.34 7.94 11.50
C ASP A 204 5.89 6.57 12.06
N CYS A 205 4.82 6.01 11.50
CA CYS A 205 4.29 4.68 11.84
C CYS A 205 4.71 3.58 10.85
N PHE A 206 5.66 3.81 9.93
CA PHE A 206 6.12 2.82 8.95
C PHE A 206 4.99 2.17 8.13
N LEU A 207 3.94 2.94 7.83
CA LEU A 207 2.76 2.47 7.10
C LEU A 207 2.87 2.62 5.59
N LEU A 208 3.83 3.41 5.11
CA LEU A 208 4.03 3.69 3.69
C LEU A 208 5.51 3.46 3.32
N PRO A 209 5.78 3.09 2.06
CA PRO A 209 7.12 3.10 1.52
C PRO A 209 7.73 4.49 1.62
N SER A 210 8.99 4.55 2.05
CA SER A 210 9.74 5.78 2.33
C SER A 210 9.84 6.76 1.15
N PHE A 211 9.76 6.25 -0.09
CA PHE A 211 9.83 7.07 -1.30
C PHE A 211 8.54 7.88 -1.56
N ILE A 212 7.43 7.55 -0.87
CA ILE A 212 6.15 8.23 -1.09
C ILE A 212 6.18 9.63 -0.50
N THR A 213 6.28 10.64 -1.38
CA THR A 213 6.15 12.05 -1.02
C THR A 213 4.68 12.50 -1.10
N TRP A 214 4.37 13.67 -0.54
CA TRP A 214 2.99 14.21 -0.61
C TRP A 214 2.51 14.48 -2.03
N HIS A 215 3.38 15.03 -2.89
CA HIS A 215 3.02 15.27 -4.29
C HIS A 215 2.73 13.94 -5.01
N TRP A 216 3.60 12.96 -4.82
CA TRP A 216 3.43 11.62 -5.38
C TRP A 216 2.11 10.98 -4.91
N TRP A 217 1.86 10.97 -3.60
CA TRP A 217 0.65 10.39 -3.00
C TRP A 217 -0.62 11.08 -3.50
N LYS A 218 -0.62 12.42 -3.55
CA LYS A 218 -1.77 13.20 -3.99
C LYS A 218 -2.12 12.92 -5.46
N ASP A 219 -1.11 12.80 -6.31
CA ASP A 219 -1.33 12.51 -7.72
C ASP A 219 -1.74 11.05 -7.96
N PHE A 220 -1.17 10.11 -7.19
CA PHE A 220 -1.58 8.71 -7.19
C PHE A 220 -3.04 8.56 -6.72
N ALA A 221 -3.41 9.12 -5.57
CA ALA A 221 -4.74 9.01 -5.01
C ALA A 221 -5.81 9.63 -5.93
N ARG A 222 -5.52 10.75 -6.60
CA ARG A 222 -6.43 11.37 -7.57
C ARG A 222 -6.72 10.42 -8.73
N ASP A 223 -5.66 9.95 -9.37
CA ASP A 223 -5.73 9.00 -10.49
C ASP A 223 -6.43 7.71 -10.08
N PHE A 224 -6.16 7.19 -8.88
CA PHE A 224 -6.87 6.03 -8.34
C PHE A 224 -8.38 6.27 -8.21
N MET A 225 -8.78 7.41 -7.64
CA MET A 225 -10.20 7.77 -7.50
C MET A 225 -10.91 8.01 -8.84
N ASP A 226 -10.18 8.34 -9.92
CA ASP A 226 -10.76 8.50 -11.25
C ASP A 226 -11.10 7.15 -11.91
N HIS A 227 -10.47 6.05 -11.47
CA HIS A 227 -10.67 4.70 -12.00
C HIS A 227 -11.56 3.82 -11.11
N VAL A 228 -11.76 4.21 -9.85
CA VAL A 228 -12.42 3.39 -8.83
C VAL A 228 -13.61 4.13 -8.24
N ASP A 229 -14.79 3.51 -8.33
CA ASP A 229 -15.95 4.02 -7.62
C ASP A 229 -15.84 3.70 -6.12
N MET A 230 -15.45 4.73 -5.37
CA MET A 230 -15.27 4.69 -3.92
C MET A 230 -16.58 4.43 -3.15
N GLU A 231 -17.76 4.59 -3.78
CA GLU A 231 -19.06 4.29 -3.16
C GLU A 231 -19.46 2.82 -3.35
N THR A 232 -19.18 2.21 -4.50
CA THR A 232 -19.42 0.77 -4.70
C THR A 232 -18.37 -0.08 -3.99
N LEU A 233 -17.11 0.37 -3.87
CA LEU A 233 -16.12 -0.35 -3.04
C LEU A 233 -16.40 -0.23 -1.54
N GLN A 234 -17.11 0.80 -1.06
CA GLN A 234 -17.63 0.82 0.32
C GLN A 234 -18.67 -0.28 0.58
N GLN A 235 -19.41 -0.68 -0.47
CA GLN A 235 -20.34 -1.80 -0.40
C GLN A 235 -19.63 -3.14 -0.59
N ILE A 236 -18.43 -3.15 -1.18
CA ILE A 236 -17.53 -4.31 -1.24
C ILE A 236 -16.77 -4.40 0.10
N ARG A 237 -17.56 -4.80 1.10
CA ARG A 237 -17.24 -5.57 2.31
C ARG A 237 -15.73 -5.74 2.57
N ILE A 238 -15.16 -4.77 3.27
CA ILE A 238 -14.02 -4.97 4.17
C ILE A 238 -14.61 -5.14 5.56
#